data_AF-A0A1L9P1N0-F1
#
_entry.id   AF-A0A1L9P1N0-F1
#
_cell.length_a   1.000
_cell.length_b   1.000
_cell.length_c   1.000
_cell.angle_alpha   90.00
_cell.angle_beta   90.00
_cell.angle_gamma   90.00
#
_symmetry.space_group_name_H-M   'P 1'
#
loop_
_entity.id
_entity.type
_entity.pdbx_description
1 polymer ?
#
loop_
_entity_poly.entity_id
_entity_poly.type
_entity_poly.pdbx_seq_one_letter_code
_entity_poly.pdbx_strand_id
1 'polypeptide(L)'
;MDLHSGGKASFFAPCTLATRTKDAELDAANLELARVFGLPLIWVLGSFNDARSLNSAAERAGVPMIATELGGGGGVDPEITDATELGLYNMLRNRGILKGSVAPRTDVEMVEITSAEHSLNAKGEGVFDRFISAGSRVKAGDVAGRFHFVMEPERASETVRFSHDGLVLAHTNRGYVKRGDMLMIVVQDVDG
;
A
#
# COMPACT_ATOMS: atom_id res chain seq x y z
N MET A 1 13.90 9.74 -1.90
CA MET A 1 12.97 8.71 -2.39
C MET A 1 13.49 7.36 -1.97
N ASP A 2 12.61 6.48 -1.54
CA ASP A 2 12.91 5.15 -1.02
C ASP A 2 12.05 4.11 -1.73
N LEU A 3 12.67 3.09 -2.35
CA LEU A 3 11.95 2.14 -3.20
C LEU A 3 11.65 0.85 -2.42
N HIS A 4 10.36 0.54 -2.21
CA HIS A 4 9.94 -0.70 -1.54
C HIS A 4 8.94 -1.49 -2.38
N SER A 5 8.77 -2.74 -1.96
CA SER A 5 7.70 -3.64 -2.40
C SER A 5 7.36 -4.57 -1.25
N GLY A 6 6.27 -5.34 -1.38
CA GLY A 6 5.88 -6.33 -0.37
C GLY A 6 6.85 -7.51 -0.20
N GLY A 7 7.93 -7.56 -0.99
CA GLY A 7 8.93 -8.62 -0.94
C GLY A 7 8.29 -9.99 -1.13
N LYS A 8 8.73 -11.00 -0.37
CA LYS A 8 8.14 -12.35 -0.41
C LYS A 8 6.87 -12.50 0.45
N ALA A 9 6.61 -11.53 1.32
CA ALA A 9 5.60 -11.67 2.36
C ALA A 9 4.22 -11.20 1.90
N SER A 10 4.17 -10.16 1.08
CA SER A 10 2.92 -9.53 0.63
C SER A 10 3.02 -9.06 -0.81
N PHE A 11 1.87 -8.67 -1.35
CA PHE A 11 1.75 -7.94 -2.60
C PHE A 11 0.93 -6.69 -2.35
N PHE A 12 1.43 -5.54 -2.81
CA PHE A 12 0.75 -4.24 -2.73
C PHE A 12 0.25 -3.79 -4.11
N ALA A 13 -0.88 -3.10 -4.13
CA ALA A 13 -1.26 -2.30 -5.28
C ALA A 13 -0.18 -1.20 -5.48
N PRO A 14 0.36 -1.01 -6.70
CA PRO A 14 1.44 -0.05 -6.93
C PRO A 14 1.08 1.35 -6.45
N CYS A 15 1.79 1.86 -5.45
CA CYS A 15 1.51 3.17 -4.88
C CYS A 15 2.76 3.91 -4.44
N THR A 16 2.67 5.23 -4.41
CA THR A 16 3.62 6.10 -3.70
C THR A 16 3.12 6.38 -2.30
N LEU A 17 4.05 6.52 -1.36
CA LEU A 17 3.76 6.81 0.04
C LEU A 17 4.23 8.23 0.36
N ALA A 18 3.29 9.11 0.69
CA ALA A 18 3.55 10.49 1.08
C ALA A 18 3.16 10.68 2.55
N THR A 19 4.10 11.16 3.37
CA THR A 19 3.82 11.42 4.79
C THR A 19 3.02 12.69 4.95
N ARG A 20 1.90 12.59 5.68
CA ARG A 20 1.13 13.76 6.12
C ARG A 20 1.89 14.45 7.24
N THR A 21 2.28 15.71 7.07
CA THR A 21 3.11 16.43 8.04
C THR A 21 2.41 17.66 8.61
N LYS A 22 2.82 18.11 9.80
CA LYS A 22 2.30 19.37 10.39
C LYS A 22 2.78 20.63 9.66
N ASP A 23 3.94 20.54 9.01
CA ASP A 23 4.47 21.58 8.14
C ASP A 23 3.76 21.48 6.78
N ALA A 24 2.99 22.51 6.43
CA ALA A 24 2.19 22.53 5.20
C ALA A 24 3.04 22.60 3.93
N GLU A 25 4.23 23.20 3.99
CA GLU A 25 5.14 23.26 2.84
C GLU A 25 5.78 21.89 2.58
N LEU A 26 6.18 21.20 3.65
CA LEU A 26 6.71 19.84 3.55
C LEU A 26 5.65 18.84 3.09
N ASP A 27 4.42 18.98 3.59
CA ASP A 27 3.27 18.14 3.20
C ASP A 27 2.97 18.29 1.70
N ALA A 28 2.86 19.54 1.23
CA ALA A 28 2.66 19.85 -0.18
C ALA A 28 3.81 19.33 -1.05
N ALA A 29 5.06 19.47 -0.59
CA ALA A 29 6.22 18.97 -1.31
C ALA A 29 6.24 17.43 -1.40
N ASN A 30 5.83 16.71 -0.36
CA ASN A 30 5.71 15.25 -0.38
C ASN A 30 4.63 14.80 -1.38
N LEU A 31 3.47 15.45 -1.37
CA LEU A 31 2.38 15.15 -2.31
C LEU A 31 2.75 15.49 -3.75
N GLU A 32 3.45 16.59 -4.01
CA GLU A 32 3.97 16.94 -5.34
C GLU A 32 4.92 15.85 -5.84
N LEU A 33 5.87 15.41 -5.01
CA LEU A 33 6.80 14.33 -5.37
C LEU A 33 6.06 13.04 -5.73
N ALA A 34 5.01 12.70 -4.98
CA ALA A 34 4.21 11.51 -5.23
C ALA A 34 3.49 11.59 -6.59
N ARG A 35 2.87 12.74 -6.92
CA ARG A 35 2.23 12.99 -8.22
C ARG A 35 3.21 13.01 -9.39
N VAL A 36 4.41 13.53 -9.16
CA VAL A 36 5.52 13.55 -10.14
C VAL A 36 6.00 12.14 -10.45
N PHE A 37 6.12 11.28 -9.44
CA PHE A 37 6.49 9.88 -9.65
C PHE A 37 5.46 9.16 -10.53
N GLY A 38 4.17 9.43 -10.34
CA GLY A 38 3.14 9.14 -11.35
C GLY A 38 2.48 7.76 -11.29
N LEU A 39 2.51 7.10 -10.13
CA LEU A 39 1.70 5.90 -9.89
C LEU A 39 0.20 6.28 -9.74
N PRO A 40 -0.73 5.34 -10.02
CA PRO A 40 -2.17 5.61 -9.96
C PRO A 40 -2.69 5.86 -8.54
N LEU A 41 -1.95 5.42 -7.52
CA LEU A 41 -2.36 5.47 -6.12
C LEU A 41 -1.33 6.21 -5.26
N ILE A 42 -1.78 7.13 -4.43
CA ILE A 42 -1.01 7.72 -3.33
C ILE A 42 -1.58 7.20 -2.02
N TRP A 43 -0.76 6.47 -1.26
CA TRP A 43 -1.06 6.18 0.12
C TRP A 43 -0.52 7.32 1.01
N VAL A 44 -1.44 8.11 1.56
CA VAL A 44 -1.12 9.18 2.50
C VAL A 44 -0.90 8.58 3.89
N LEU A 45 0.32 8.69 4.41
CA LEU A 45 0.69 8.16 5.71
C LEU A 45 0.25 9.13 6.81
N GLY A 46 -0.88 8.80 7.43
CA GLY A 46 -1.48 9.56 8.53
C GLY A 46 -1.09 9.07 9.92
N SER A 47 -2.01 9.23 10.88
CA SER A 47 -1.80 8.97 12.31
C SER A 47 -1.55 7.49 12.67
N PHE A 48 -1.91 6.55 11.80
CA PHE A 48 -1.72 5.12 12.00
C PHE A 48 -0.37 4.59 11.47
N ASN A 49 0.50 5.47 10.99
CA ASN A 49 1.82 5.09 10.48
C ASN A 49 2.87 4.91 11.58
N ASP A 50 3.84 4.01 11.38
CA ASP A 50 4.95 3.79 12.32
C ASP A 50 5.99 4.92 12.23
N ALA A 51 6.31 5.52 13.39
CA ALA A 51 7.24 6.67 13.51
C ALA A 51 8.73 6.31 13.32
N ARG A 52 9.06 5.03 13.13
CA ARG A 52 10.44 4.50 12.99
C ARG A 52 10.84 4.24 11.53
N SER A 53 9.99 4.61 10.57
CA SER A 53 10.28 4.51 9.14
C SER A 53 11.30 5.56 8.67
N LEU A 54 11.88 5.35 7.48
CA LEU A 54 12.74 6.36 6.84
C LEU A 54 11.95 7.63 6.50
N ASN A 55 10.69 7.49 6.07
CA ASN A 55 9.75 8.61 5.89
C ASN A 55 9.64 9.48 7.14
N SER A 56 9.46 8.86 8.31
CA SER A 56 9.40 9.60 9.58
C SER A 56 10.73 10.25 9.94
N ALA A 57 11.87 9.68 9.54
CA ALA A 57 13.17 10.33 9.72
C ALA A 57 13.33 11.55 8.80
N ALA A 58 12.87 11.47 7.55
CA ALA A 58 12.89 12.59 6.61
C ALA A 58 11.94 13.72 7.05
N GLU A 59 10.76 13.39 7.57
CA GLU A 59 9.83 14.35 8.18
C GLU A 59 10.53 15.13 9.32
N ARG A 60 11.15 14.42 10.27
CA ARG A 60 11.87 15.07 11.39
C ARG A 60 13.04 15.94 10.92
N ALA A 61 13.62 15.63 9.77
CA ALA A 61 14.72 16.39 9.17
C ALA A 61 14.23 17.55 8.27
N GLY A 62 12.92 17.70 8.04
CA GLY A 62 12.38 18.70 7.12
C GLY A 62 12.73 18.44 5.64
N VAL A 63 12.97 17.18 5.27
CA VAL A 63 13.39 16.79 3.92
C VAL A 63 12.22 16.16 3.17
N PRO A 64 11.77 16.73 2.03
CA PRO A 64 10.74 16.11 1.20
C PRO A 64 11.13 14.70 0.74
N MET A 65 10.25 13.75 0.97
CA MET A 65 10.48 12.34 0.68
C MET A 65 9.17 11.63 0.32
N ILE A 66 9.27 10.73 -0.64
CA ILE A 66 8.29 9.67 -0.86
C ILE A 66 8.97 8.30 -0.70
N ALA A 67 8.18 7.31 -0.30
CA ALA A 67 8.48 5.91 -0.52
C ALA A 67 7.55 5.33 -1.59
N THR A 68 7.71 4.06 -1.93
CA THR A 68 6.83 3.35 -2.88
C THR A 68 6.55 1.95 -2.38
N GLU A 69 5.41 1.38 -2.75
CA GLU A 69 5.15 -0.05 -2.66
C GLU A 69 4.85 -0.56 -4.07
N LEU A 70 5.75 -1.36 -4.63
CA LEU A 70 5.81 -1.70 -6.06
C LEU A 70 5.49 -3.19 -6.30
N GLY A 71 4.29 -3.63 -5.90
CA GLY A 71 3.89 -5.03 -6.02
C GLY A 71 4.45 -5.91 -4.90
N GLY A 72 5.00 -7.06 -5.25
CA GLY A 72 5.60 -8.00 -4.31
C GLY A 72 5.43 -9.46 -4.71
N GLY A 73 5.21 -10.33 -3.73
CA GLY A 73 5.07 -11.77 -3.88
C GLY A 73 6.36 -12.53 -4.21
N GLY A 74 7.52 -11.89 -4.10
CA GLY A 74 8.83 -12.46 -4.45
C GLY A 74 9.07 -12.56 -5.96
N GLY A 75 8.20 -11.96 -6.76
CA GLY A 75 8.33 -11.86 -8.22
C GLY A 75 8.58 -10.42 -8.68
N VAL A 76 8.60 -10.26 -10.00
CA VAL A 76 8.71 -8.96 -10.67
C VAL A 76 7.61 -8.90 -11.72
N ASP A 77 6.88 -7.79 -11.74
CA ASP A 77 5.88 -7.49 -12.76
C ASP A 77 6.47 -6.47 -13.75
N PRO A 78 6.49 -6.76 -15.07
CA PRO A 78 7.03 -5.83 -16.06
C PRO A 78 6.32 -4.48 -16.10
N GLU A 79 4.99 -4.44 -15.95
CA GLU A 79 4.24 -3.18 -16.00
C GLU A 79 4.57 -2.28 -14.80
N ILE A 80 4.71 -2.89 -13.61
CA ILE A 80 5.16 -2.16 -12.41
C ILE A 80 6.59 -1.68 -12.59
N THR A 81 7.45 -2.47 -13.23
CA THR A 81 8.86 -2.11 -13.49
C THR A 81 8.95 -0.91 -14.42
N ASP A 82 8.22 -0.94 -15.54
CA ASP A 82 8.19 0.16 -16.51
C ASP A 82 7.62 1.45 -15.89
N ALA A 83 6.55 1.33 -15.09
CA ALA A 83 5.99 2.46 -14.36
C ALA A 83 6.98 3.03 -13.32
N THR A 84 7.74 2.16 -12.65
CA THR A 84 8.77 2.57 -11.69
C THR A 84 9.89 3.31 -12.41
N GLU A 85 10.41 2.78 -13.50
CA GLU A 85 11.48 3.43 -14.28
C GLU A 85 11.04 4.82 -14.78
N LEU A 86 9.82 4.92 -15.31
CA LEU A 86 9.25 6.20 -15.70
C LEU A 86 9.19 7.18 -14.52
N GLY A 87 8.74 6.72 -13.35
CA GLY A 87 8.71 7.52 -12.13
C GLY A 87 10.08 8.02 -11.69
N LEU A 88 11.12 7.19 -11.82
CA LEU A 88 12.51 7.60 -11.57
C LEU A 88 12.95 8.73 -12.51
N TYR A 89 12.70 8.59 -13.81
CA TYR A 89 13.04 9.64 -14.76
C TYR A 89 12.26 10.94 -14.50
N ASN A 90 10.98 10.84 -14.14
CA ASN A 90 10.16 11.99 -13.80
C ASN A 90 10.71 12.73 -12.58
N MET A 91 11.11 12.01 -11.53
CA MET A 91 11.71 12.58 -10.33
C MET A 91 13.02 13.32 -10.65
N LEU A 92 13.90 12.70 -11.43
CA LEU A 92 15.19 13.30 -11.81
C LEU A 92 15.02 14.54 -12.69
N ARG A 93 14.03 14.53 -13.61
CA ARG A 93 13.68 15.69 -14.44
C ARG A 93 13.04 16.81 -13.64
N ASN A 94 12.11 16.50 -12.73
CA ASN A 94 11.48 17.49 -11.84
C ASN A 94 12.53 18.22 -10.98
N ARG A 95 13.60 17.55 -10.58
CA ARG A 95 14.73 18.15 -9.84
C ARG A 95 15.80 18.79 -10.73
N GLY A 96 15.62 18.83 -12.04
CA GLY A 96 16.56 19.43 -13.00
C GLY A 96 17.88 18.67 -13.15
N ILE A 97 17.98 17.45 -12.61
CA ILE A 97 19.16 16.59 -12.73
C ILE A 97 19.25 16.03 -14.16
N LEU A 98 18.10 15.63 -14.72
CA LEU A 98 17.98 15.21 -16.11
C LEU A 98 17.18 16.25 -16.92
N LYS A 99 17.51 16.36 -18.20
CA LYS A 99 16.72 17.17 -19.15
C LYS A 99 15.42 16.43 -19.52
N GLY A 100 14.37 17.19 -19.82
CA GLY A 100 13.09 16.69 -20.31
C GLY A 100 11.91 17.30 -19.56
N SER A 101 10.71 17.14 -20.12
CA SER A 101 9.47 17.53 -19.45
C SER A 101 8.96 16.41 -18.54
N VAL A 102 8.24 16.81 -17.49
CA VAL A 102 7.46 15.93 -16.63
C VAL A 102 5.99 16.30 -16.81
N ALA A 103 5.14 15.31 -17.01
CA ALA A 103 3.70 15.49 -16.91
C ALA A 103 3.25 14.70 -15.67
N PRO A 104 3.08 15.35 -14.51
CA PRO A 104 2.56 14.68 -13.32
C PRO A 104 1.22 14.03 -13.60
N ARG A 105 0.96 12.89 -12.97
CA ARG A 105 -0.33 12.22 -13.11
C ARG A 105 -1.43 13.06 -12.44
N THR A 106 -2.53 13.29 -13.15
CA THR A 106 -3.67 14.08 -12.65
C THR A 106 -4.80 13.21 -12.13
N ASP A 107 -4.96 12.00 -12.68
CA ASP A 107 -5.92 10.98 -12.26
C ASP A 107 -5.32 10.08 -11.18
N VAL A 108 -5.11 10.64 -9.99
CA VAL A 108 -4.51 9.92 -8.86
C VAL A 108 -5.52 9.74 -7.75
N GLU A 109 -5.75 8.49 -7.36
CA GLU A 109 -6.52 8.16 -6.17
C GLU A 109 -5.64 8.35 -4.92
N MET A 110 -6.18 9.01 -3.90
CA MET A 110 -5.49 9.21 -2.63
C MET A 110 -6.22 8.43 -1.55
N VAL A 111 -5.48 7.56 -0.86
CA VAL A 111 -6.02 6.67 0.16
C VAL A 111 -5.25 6.79 1.46
N GLU A 112 -5.90 6.50 2.58
CA GLU A 112 -5.29 6.43 3.90
C GLU A 112 -5.84 5.28 4.74
N ILE A 113 -5.09 4.89 5.78
CA ILE A 113 -5.61 4.01 6.81
C ILE A 113 -6.30 4.90 7.84
N THR A 114 -7.63 4.84 7.91
CA THR A 114 -8.40 5.59 8.94
C THR A 114 -8.63 4.78 10.20
N SER A 115 -8.46 3.46 10.15
CA SER A 115 -8.51 2.56 11.31
C SER A 115 -7.75 1.26 11.05
N ALA A 116 -6.99 0.83 12.05
CA ALA A 116 -6.34 -0.49 12.01
C ALA A 116 -7.36 -1.65 12.00
N GLU A 117 -8.58 -1.44 12.50
CA GLU A 117 -9.62 -2.46 12.60
C GLU A 117 -10.30 -2.80 11.26
N HIS A 118 -10.07 -1.97 10.24
CA HIS A 118 -10.59 -2.22 8.88
C HIS A 118 -9.76 -3.29 8.15
N SER A 119 -8.50 -3.46 8.54
CA SER A 119 -7.61 -4.47 7.97
C SER A 119 -7.87 -5.85 8.59
N LEU A 120 -7.54 -6.89 7.84
CA LEU A 120 -7.80 -8.28 8.22
C LEU A 120 -6.52 -8.94 8.71
N ASN A 121 -6.57 -9.54 9.90
CA ASN A 121 -5.50 -10.35 10.45
C ASN A 121 -5.99 -11.78 10.73
N ALA A 122 -5.07 -12.74 10.63
CA ALA A 122 -5.35 -14.13 10.94
C ALA A 122 -5.66 -14.29 12.43
N LYS A 123 -6.80 -14.92 12.74
CA LYS A 123 -7.21 -15.22 14.14
C LYS A 123 -6.67 -16.55 14.66
N GLY A 124 -6.16 -17.39 13.75
CA GLY A 124 -5.59 -18.71 14.04
C GLY A 124 -4.47 -19.05 13.07
N GLU A 125 -4.11 -20.33 13.03
CA GLU A 125 -3.09 -20.87 12.13
C GLU A 125 -3.74 -21.78 11.10
N GLY A 126 -3.39 -21.62 9.83
CA GLY A 126 -4.05 -22.32 8.74
C GLY A 126 -3.76 -21.73 7.36
N VAL A 127 -4.59 -22.11 6.38
CA VAL A 127 -4.49 -21.60 5.01
C VAL A 127 -5.54 -20.52 4.78
N PHE A 128 -5.12 -19.36 4.28
CA PHE A 128 -6.03 -18.32 3.82
C PHE A 128 -6.16 -18.41 2.29
N ASP A 129 -7.28 -18.95 1.83
CA ASP A 129 -7.67 -18.98 0.42
C ASP A 129 -8.36 -17.65 0.06
N ARG A 130 -7.57 -16.73 -0.49
CA ARG A 130 -7.95 -15.35 -0.78
C ARG A 130 -8.75 -15.24 -2.07
N PHE A 131 -9.82 -14.45 -2.07
CA PHE A 131 -10.66 -14.21 -3.27
C PHE A 131 -10.45 -12.83 -3.91
N ILE A 132 -9.90 -11.86 -3.19
CA ILE A 132 -9.78 -10.46 -3.63
C ILE A 132 -8.32 -10.06 -3.79
N SER A 133 -7.96 -9.40 -4.90
CA SER A 133 -6.58 -8.95 -5.18
C SER A 133 -6.35 -7.49 -4.73
N ALA A 134 -5.09 -7.13 -4.54
CA ALA A 134 -4.73 -5.74 -4.27
C ALA A 134 -5.20 -4.83 -5.43
N GLY A 135 -5.64 -3.61 -5.10
CA GLY A 135 -6.25 -2.66 -6.03
C GLY A 135 -7.76 -2.83 -6.21
N SER A 136 -8.37 -3.86 -5.62
CA SER A 136 -9.83 -4.07 -5.70
C SER A 136 -10.58 -3.20 -4.69
N ARG A 137 -11.68 -2.59 -5.12
CA ARG A 137 -12.67 -1.95 -4.24
C ARG A 137 -13.59 -3.00 -3.63
N VAL A 138 -13.92 -2.84 -2.35
CA VAL A 138 -14.74 -3.78 -1.57
C VAL A 138 -15.75 -3.02 -0.71
N LYS A 139 -16.83 -3.70 -0.35
CA LYS A 139 -17.86 -3.21 0.59
C LYS A 139 -17.88 -4.04 1.87
N ALA A 140 -18.38 -3.45 2.94
CA ALA A 140 -18.68 -4.16 4.17
C ALA A 140 -19.57 -5.38 3.89
N GLY A 141 -19.15 -6.54 4.41
CA GLY A 141 -19.82 -7.82 4.21
C GLY A 141 -19.31 -8.63 3.02
N ASP A 142 -18.57 -8.03 2.08
CA ASP A 142 -17.93 -8.77 0.98
C ASP A 142 -17.00 -9.85 1.51
N VAL A 143 -16.89 -10.96 0.77
CA VAL A 143 -16.07 -12.11 1.16
C VAL A 143 -14.63 -11.88 0.71
N ALA A 144 -13.72 -11.75 1.68
CA ALA A 144 -12.29 -11.62 1.43
C ALA A 144 -11.64 -12.95 1.02
N GLY A 145 -12.18 -14.06 1.54
CA GLY A 145 -11.68 -15.40 1.30
C GLY A 145 -12.19 -16.41 2.32
N ARG A 146 -11.56 -17.58 2.33
CA ARG A 146 -11.84 -18.69 3.25
C ARG A 146 -10.61 -19.02 4.08
N PHE A 147 -10.80 -19.23 5.38
CA PHE A 147 -9.75 -19.68 6.30
C PHE A 147 -9.93 -21.17 6.59
N HIS A 148 -8.90 -21.97 6.32
CA HIS A 148 -8.91 -23.43 6.48
C HIS A 148 -7.99 -23.86 7.63
N PHE A 149 -8.54 -24.60 8.59
CA PHE A 149 -7.80 -25.17 9.72
C PHE A 149 -7.20 -26.51 9.32
N VAL A 150 -6.10 -26.49 8.56
CA VAL A 150 -5.52 -27.70 7.95
C VAL A 150 -5.03 -28.76 8.95
N MET A 151 -4.83 -28.36 10.22
CA MET A 151 -4.47 -29.28 11.31
C MET A 151 -5.70 -29.86 12.02
N GLU A 152 -6.90 -29.40 11.69
CA GLU A 152 -8.19 -29.83 12.27
C GLU A 152 -9.17 -30.18 11.12
N PRO A 153 -8.99 -31.29 10.39
CA PRO A 153 -9.74 -31.57 9.16
C PRO A 153 -11.28 -31.61 9.30
N GLU A 154 -11.80 -31.93 10.48
CA GLU A 154 -13.24 -31.94 10.78
C GLU A 154 -13.79 -30.53 11.09
N ARG A 155 -12.91 -29.56 11.41
CA ARG A 155 -13.32 -28.19 11.69
C ARG A 155 -13.68 -27.50 10.38
N ALA A 156 -14.91 -26.99 10.33
CA ALA A 156 -15.40 -26.23 9.18
C ALA A 156 -14.53 -24.99 8.91
N SER A 157 -14.35 -24.68 7.63
CA SER A 157 -13.61 -23.50 7.20
C SER A 157 -14.41 -22.21 7.43
N GLU A 158 -13.75 -21.16 7.90
CA GLU A 158 -14.38 -19.90 8.28
C GLU A 158 -14.38 -18.90 7.11
N THR A 159 -15.54 -18.30 6.81
CA THR A 159 -15.61 -17.20 5.84
C THR A 159 -15.02 -15.94 6.45
N VAL A 160 -14.03 -15.35 5.80
CA VAL A 160 -13.46 -14.06 6.18
C VAL A 160 -14.17 -12.96 5.38
N ARG A 161 -14.67 -11.93 6.07
CA ARG A 161 -15.40 -10.81 5.46
C ARG A 161 -14.76 -9.48 5.80
N PHE A 162 -14.89 -8.51 4.90
CA PHE A 162 -14.57 -7.13 5.20
C PHE A 162 -15.60 -6.55 6.16
N SER A 163 -15.12 -5.78 7.14
CA SER A 163 -15.97 -5.06 8.08
C SER A 163 -16.39 -3.68 7.56
N HIS A 164 -15.68 -3.15 6.56
CA HIS A 164 -15.82 -1.78 6.07
C HIS A 164 -15.59 -1.70 4.56
N ASP A 165 -16.10 -0.62 3.96
CA ASP A 165 -15.85 -0.26 2.57
C ASP A 165 -14.39 0.24 2.41
N GLY A 166 -13.83 0.06 1.22
CA GLY A 166 -12.50 0.58 0.92
C GLY A 166 -11.84 -0.03 -0.31
N LEU A 167 -10.54 0.20 -0.42
CA LEU A 167 -9.65 -0.43 -1.39
C LEU A 167 -8.73 -1.42 -0.66
N VAL A 168 -8.57 -2.63 -1.20
CA VAL A 168 -7.56 -3.57 -0.72
C VAL A 168 -6.19 -3.09 -1.20
N LEU A 169 -5.44 -2.44 -0.32
CA LEU A 169 -4.12 -1.91 -0.65
C LEU A 169 -3.09 -3.05 -0.78
N ALA A 170 -3.18 -4.05 0.09
CA ALA A 170 -2.22 -5.14 0.13
C ALA A 170 -2.87 -6.43 0.61
N HIS A 171 -2.23 -7.55 0.29
CA HIS A 171 -2.55 -8.84 0.89
C HIS A 171 -1.29 -9.66 1.16
N THR A 172 -1.41 -10.66 2.05
CA THR A 172 -0.37 -11.68 2.22
C THR A 172 -0.16 -12.46 0.92
N ASN A 173 1.09 -12.74 0.62
CA ASN A 173 1.46 -13.68 -0.44
C ASN A 173 1.68 -15.11 0.12
N ARG A 174 1.61 -15.27 1.45
CA ARG A 174 1.70 -16.58 2.10
C ARG A 174 0.33 -17.24 2.09
N GLY A 175 0.23 -18.43 1.52
CA GLY A 175 -0.97 -19.25 1.64
C GLY A 175 -1.21 -19.72 3.08
N TYR A 176 -0.13 -20.14 3.77
CA TYR A 176 -0.16 -20.54 5.17
C TYR A 176 0.19 -19.37 6.08
N VAL A 177 -0.66 -19.10 7.06
CA VAL A 177 -0.58 -17.94 7.95
C VAL A 177 -0.75 -18.36 9.40
N LYS A 178 -0.18 -17.57 10.31
CA LYS A 178 -0.29 -17.75 11.76
C LYS A 178 -1.08 -16.62 12.38
N ARG A 179 -1.57 -16.83 13.60
CA ARG A 179 -2.30 -15.81 14.34
C ARG A 179 -1.51 -14.51 14.40
N GLY A 180 -2.16 -13.40 14.02
CA GLY A 180 -1.56 -12.07 13.96
C GLY A 180 -0.98 -11.71 12.59
N ASP A 181 -0.72 -12.67 11.70
CA ASP A 181 -0.29 -12.36 10.34
C ASP A 181 -1.33 -11.47 9.64
N MET A 182 -0.85 -10.46 8.92
CA MET A 182 -1.68 -9.64 8.05
C MET A 182 -2.24 -10.53 6.93
N LEU A 183 -3.55 -10.49 6.73
CA LEU A 183 -4.22 -11.11 5.60
C LEU A 183 -4.41 -10.10 4.48
N MET A 184 -4.98 -8.95 4.82
CA MET A 184 -5.27 -7.85 3.89
C MET A 184 -5.21 -6.50 4.59
N ILE A 185 -4.65 -5.51 3.91
CA ILE A 185 -4.71 -4.10 4.32
C ILE A 185 -5.83 -3.43 3.54
N VAL A 186 -6.77 -2.82 4.24
CA VAL A 186 -7.90 -2.08 3.65
C VAL A 186 -7.74 -0.60 3.97
N VAL A 187 -7.76 0.23 2.93
CA VAL A 187 -7.62 1.69 3.01
C VAL A 187 -8.89 2.38 2.55
N GLN A 188 -9.08 3.60 3.02
CA GLN A 188 -10.21 4.47 2.70
C GLN A 188 -9.73 5.60 1.81
N ASP A 189 -10.64 6.22 1.07
CA ASP A 189 -10.33 7.46 0.37
C ASP A 189 -9.95 8.54 1.39
N VAL A 190 -8.99 9.39 1.02
CA VAL A 190 -8.70 10.60 1.82
C VAL A 190 -9.90 11.53 1.71
N ASP A 191 -10.55 11.82 2.84
CA ASP A 191 -11.60 12.83 2.92
C ASP A 191 -10.98 14.21 2.60
N GLY A 192 -11.65 14.95 1.70
CA GLY A 192 -11.25 16.32 1.32
C GLY A 192 -11.55 17.36 2.39
#